data_AF-A0A1Z5IFD6-F1
#
_entry.id   AF-A0A1Z5IFD6-F1
#
_cell.length_a   1.000
_cell.length_b   1.000
_cell.length_c   1.000
_cell.angle_alpha   90.00
_cell.angle_beta   90.00
_cell.angle_gamma   90.00
#
_symmetry.space_group_name_H-M   'P 1'
#
loop_
_entity.id
_entity.type
_entity.pdbx_description
1 polymer ?
#
loop_
_entity_poly.entity_id
_entity_poly.type
_entity_poly.pdbx_seq_one_letter_code
_entity_poly.pdbx_strand_id
1 'polypeptide(L)'
;MAQRLVYPAIFDPTVMINRIQVTVPDVPGVKVMGTTNDDAAQKAAVAVGTKLAKVKDELPVPSTPGELKAKPGQTVSFIVLDLDEYK
;
A
#
# COMPACT_ATOMS: atom_id res chain seq x y z
N MET A 1 -13.16 -2.70 18.36
CA MET A 1 -13.25 -1.56 17.42
C MET A 1 -12.40 -1.93 16.23
N ALA A 2 -13.00 -2.10 15.06
CA ALA A 2 -12.27 -2.46 13.85
C ALA A 2 -11.31 -1.30 13.49
N GLN A 3 -10.01 -1.53 13.57
CA GLN A 3 -9.01 -0.51 13.27
C GLN A 3 -8.74 -0.51 11.77
N ARG A 4 -9.67 0.11 11.04
CA ARG A 4 -9.59 0.29 9.60
C ARG A 4 -8.61 1.42 9.28
N LEU A 5 -7.53 1.08 8.60
CA LEU A 5 -6.50 2.01 8.20
C LEU A 5 -6.54 2.22 6.69
N VAL A 6 -6.22 3.44 6.29
CA VAL A 6 -6.16 3.84 4.89
C VAL A 6 -4.77 4.39 4.63
N TYR A 7 -4.01 3.70 3.78
CA TYR A 7 -2.69 4.16 3.37
C TYR A 7 -2.67 4.41 1.87
N PRO A 8 -2.11 5.54 1.44
CA PRO A 8 -1.94 5.79 0.03
C PRO A 8 -0.82 4.88 -0.52
N ALA A 9 -1.09 4.29 -1.68
CA ALA A 9 -0.18 3.42 -2.38
C ALA A 9 0.02 3.93 -3.81
N ILE A 10 1.26 3.87 -4.27
CA ILE A 10 1.66 4.32 -5.60
C ILE A 10 1.73 3.08 -6.49
N PHE A 11 0.88 3.06 -7.51
CA PHE A 11 0.81 2.05 -8.56
C PHE A 11 1.65 2.52 -9.74
N ASP A 12 2.72 1.79 -10.02
CA ASP A 12 3.65 2.03 -11.10
C ASP A 12 3.59 0.88 -12.11
N PRO A 13 2.86 1.04 -13.22
CA PRO A 13 2.84 0.07 -14.33
C PRO A 13 4.06 0.20 -15.25
N THR A 14 4.95 1.17 -15.02
CA THR A 14 6.09 1.49 -15.89
C THR A 14 7.33 0.66 -15.56
N VAL A 15 7.41 0.09 -14.35
CA VAL A 15 8.55 -0.72 -13.89
C VAL A 15 8.72 -2.00 -14.71
N MET A 16 7.63 -2.67 -15.09
CA MET A 16 7.68 -3.93 -15.84
C MET A 16 6.50 -4.06 -16.80
N ILE A 17 6.78 -4.55 -18.01
CA ILE A 17 5.73 -4.90 -18.99
C ILE A 17 4.82 -5.98 -18.38
N ASN A 18 3.50 -5.76 -18.47
CA ASN A 18 2.43 -6.61 -17.90
C ASN A 18 2.47 -6.78 -16.36
N ARG A 19 3.11 -5.88 -15.62
CA ARG A 19 3.07 -5.88 -14.16
C ARG A 19 2.93 -4.48 -13.61
N ILE A 20 2.25 -4.37 -12.48
CA ILE A 20 2.12 -3.13 -11.73
C ILE A 20 2.86 -3.29 -10.41
N GLN A 21 3.87 -2.46 -10.22
CA GLN A 21 4.55 -2.36 -8.94
C GLN A 21 3.75 -1.43 -8.02
N VAL A 22 3.47 -1.88 -6.81
CA VAL A 22 2.80 -1.07 -5.80
C VAL A 22 3.76 -0.82 -4.65
N THR A 23 3.90 0.44 -4.27
CA THR A 23 4.74 0.88 -3.16
C THR A 23 3.93 1.74 -2.22
N VAL A 24 4.07 1.48 -0.92
CA VAL A 24 3.41 2.25 0.14
C VAL A 24 4.49 3.06 0.86
N PRO A 25 4.63 4.36 0.55
CA PRO A 25 5.70 5.18 1.12
C PRO A 25 5.60 5.31 2.64
N ASP A 26 4.38 5.30 3.18
CA ASP A 26 4.10 5.38 4.62
C ASP A 26 4.50 4.12 5.39
N VAL A 27 4.56 2.97 4.72
CA VAL A 27 4.87 1.69 5.35
C VAL A 27 6.19 1.19 4.78
N PRO A 28 7.32 1.62 5.37
CA PRO A 28 8.64 1.30 4.83
C PRO A 28 8.84 -0.21 4.73
N GLY A 29 9.29 -0.64 3.55
CA GLY A 29 9.49 -2.05 3.23
C GLY A 29 8.28 -2.75 2.62
N VAL A 30 7.14 -2.07 2.43
CA VAL A 30 6.03 -2.61 1.65
C VAL A 30 6.19 -2.24 0.18
N LYS A 31 6.67 -3.22 -0.57
CA LYS A 31 6.80 -3.17 -2.02
C LYS A 31 6.31 -4.48 -2.58
N VAL A 32 5.24 -4.43 -3.37
CA VAL A 32 4.65 -5.61 -4.00
C VAL A 32 4.56 -5.42 -5.50
N MET A 33 4.42 -6.52 -6.22
CA MET A 33 4.16 -6.49 -7.66
C MET A 33 2.95 -7.36 -7.92
N GLY A 34 2.01 -6.81 -8.67
CA GLY A 34 0.86 -7.55 -9.18
C GLY A 34 0.87 -7.62 -10.70
N THR A 35 0.09 -8.56 -11.21
CA THR A 35 -0.10 -8.74 -12.66
C THR A 35 -1.22 -7.86 -13.20
N THR A 36 -2.17 -7.52 -12.34
CA THR A 36 -3.29 -6.59 -12.58
C THR A 36 -3.39 -5.58 -11.44
N ASN A 37 -4.14 -4.50 -11.63
CA ASN A 37 -4.33 -3.50 -10.57
C ASN A 37 -4.98 -4.12 -9.32
N ASP A 38 -5.93 -5.04 -9.51
CA ASP A 38 -6.62 -5.72 -8.42
C ASP A 38 -5.67 -6.65 -7.65
N ASP A 39 -4.90 -7.48 -8.37
CA ASP A 39 -3.89 -8.38 -7.77
C ASP A 39 -2.82 -7.58 -7.01
N ALA A 40 -2.37 -6.46 -7.58
CA ALA A 40 -1.38 -5.60 -6.95
C ALA A 40 -1.94 -4.92 -5.68
N ALA A 41 -3.20 -4.48 -5.73
CA ALA A 41 -3.89 -3.88 -4.58
C ALA A 41 -4.09 -4.89 -3.44
N GLN A 42 -4.56 -6.10 -3.75
CA GLN A 42 -4.75 -7.15 -2.74
C GLN A 42 -3.42 -7.52 -2.07
N LYS A 43 -2.35 -7.72 -2.87
CA LYS A 43 -1.02 -8.00 -2.32
C LYS A 43 -0.50 -6.87 -1.46
N ALA A 44 -0.75 -5.62 -1.85
CA ALA A 44 -0.34 -4.46 -1.07
C ALA A 44 -1.10 -4.42 0.26
N ALA A 45 -2.41 -4.65 0.26
CA ALA A 45 -3.23 -4.70 1.47
C ALA A 45 -2.72 -5.76 2.45
N VAL A 46 -2.45 -6.97 1.97
CA VAL A 46 -1.92 -8.07 2.80
C VAL A 46 -0.53 -7.74 3.35
N ALA A 47 0.36 -7.19 2.51
CA ALA A 47 1.71 -6.83 2.94
C ALA A 47 1.71 -5.71 3.98
N VAL A 48 0.88 -4.67 3.79
CA VAL A 48 0.68 -3.60 4.78
C VAL A 48 0.07 -4.18 6.06
N GLY A 49 -1.01 -4.94 5.98
CA GLY A 49 -1.69 -5.53 7.13
C GLY A 49 -0.77 -6.40 7.97
N THR A 50 -0.01 -7.30 7.32
CA THR A 50 0.99 -8.15 7.98
C THR A 50 2.11 -7.32 8.62
N LYS A 51 2.54 -6.23 7.97
CA LYS A 51 3.61 -5.38 8.49
C LYS A 51 3.14 -4.60 9.71
N LEU A 52 1.97 -3.97 9.63
CA LEU A 52 1.38 -3.19 10.69
C LEU A 52 0.94 -4.06 11.88
N ALA A 53 0.44 -5.27 11.64
CA ALA A 53 0.16 -6.23 12.71
C ALA A 53 1.41 -6.64 13.51
N LYS A 54 2.59 -6.58 12.89
CA LYS A 54 3.88 -6.81 13.57
C LYS A 54 4.42 -5.56 14.29
N VAL A 55 3.93 -4.38 13.95
CA VAL A 55 4.31 -3.12 14.62
C VAL A 55 3.46 -2.99 15.88
N LYS A 56 4.07 -3.24 17.04
CA LYS A 56 3.40 -3.17 18.35
C LYS A 56 3.50 -1.80 19.03
N ASP A 57 4.39 -0.93 18.54
CA ASP A 57 4.69 0.36 19.15
C ASP A 57 3.82 1.48 18.56
N GLU A 58 4.13 1.95 17.35
CA GLU A 58 3.48 3.13 16.77
C GLU A 58 3.19 2.90 15.28
N LEU A 59 1.92 2.97 14.90
CA LEU A 59 1.51 2.87 13.51
C LEU A 59 1.99 4.11 12.75
N PRO A 60 2.61 3.97 11.57
CA PRO A 60 3.04 5.12 10.79
C PRO A 60 1.83 5.99 10.44
N VAL A 61 2.00 7.31 10.53
CA VAL A 61 0.95 8.25 10.15
C VAL A 61 0.77 8.19 8.64
N PRO A 62 -0.46 7.98 8.11
CA PRO A 62 -0.69 7.98 6.68
C PRO A 62 -0.44 9.38 6.10
N SER A 63 0.42 9.46 5.09
CA SER A 63 0.70 10.69 4.35
C SER A 63 -0.53 11.15 3.57
N THR A 64 -0.65 12.46 3.41
CA THR A 64 -1.67 13.04 2.54
C THR A 64 -1.35 12.72 1.07
N PRO A 65 -2.35 12.35 0.23
CA PRO A 65 -2.12 12.03 -1.18
C PRO A 65 -1.46 13.18 -1.96
N GLY A 66 -1.68 14.43 -1.54
CA GLY A 66 -1.07 15.61 -2.15
C GLY A 66 0.43 15.76 -1.88
N GLU A 67 0.98 15.08 -0.89
CA GLU A 67 2.42 15.04 -0.63
C GLU A 67 3.13 13.95 -1.43
N LEU A 68 2.36 12.98 -1.95
CA LEU A 68 2.89 11.92 -2.79
C LEU A 68 3.16 12.44 -4.19
N LYS A 69 4.45 12.62 -4.48
CA LYS A 69 4.93 12.90 -5.83
C LYS A 69 4.85 11.64 -6.69
N ALA A 70 3.66 11.36 -7.22
CA ALA A 70 3.52 10.40 -8.31
C ALA A 70 4.21 10.94 -9.56
N LYS A 71 5.01 10.09 -10.20
CA LYS A 71 5.63 10.38 -11.50
C LYS A 71 4.59 10.28 -12.62
N PRO A 72 4.80 10.94 -13.77
CA PRO A 72 3.94 10.74 -14.93
C PRO A 72 3.86 9.25 -15.30
N GLY A 73 2.64 8.71 -15.36
CA GLY A 73 2.36 7.29 -15.58
C GLY A 73 2.12 6.45 -14.32
N GLN A 74 2.41 7.01 -13.13
CA GLN A 74 2.03 6.41 -11.85
C GLN A 74 0.65 6.87 -11.41
N THR A 75 -0.08 6.02 -10.69
CA THR A 75 -1.37 6.35 -10.09
C THR A 75 -1.28 6.21 -8.58
N VAL A 76 -1.82 7.17 -7.84
CA VAL A 76 -1.96 7.03 -6.38
C VAL A 76 -3.36 6.52 -6.11
N SER A 77 -3.44 5.39 -5.40
CA SER A 77 -4.70 4.81 -4.94
C SER A 77 -4.62 4.51 -3.45
N PHE A 78 -5.75 4.56 -2.76
CA PHE A 78 -5.81 4.25 -1.35
C PHE A 78 -6.05 2.76 -1.14
N ILE A 79 -5.20 2.13 -0.32
CA ILE A 79 -5.40 0.77 0.15
C ILE A 79 -6.09 0.87 1.50
N VAL A 80 -7.31 0.33 1.58
CA VAL A 80 -8.05 0.19 2.83
C VAL A 80 -7.77 -1.21 3.36
N LEU A 81 -7.34 -1.30 4.61
CA LEU A 81 -7.16 -2.57 5.30
C LEU A 81 -7.70 -2.51 6.72
N ASP A 82 -8.15 -3.65 7.21
CA ASP A 82 -8.60 -3.80 8.58
C ASP A 82 -7.51 -4.54 9.38
N LEU A 83 -6.89 -3.85 10.34
CA LEU A 83 -5.86 -4.46 11.18
C LEU A 83 -6.38 -5.62 12.04
N ASP A 84 -7.67 -5.62 12.34
CA ASP A 84 -8.31 -6.65 13.16
C ASP A 84 -8.27 -8.02 12.48
N GLU A 85 -8.28 -8.07 11.14
CA GLU A 85 -8.14 -9.32 10.38
C GLU A 85 -6.73 -9.94 10.46
N TYR A 86 -5.73 -9.18 10.89
CA TYR A 86 -4.33 -9.61 10.92
C TYR A 86 -3.82 -9.84 12.36
N LYS A 87 -4.71 -9.80 13.36
CA LYS A 87 -4.38 -9.89 14.78
C LYS A 87 -4.35 -11.32 15.32
#